data_AF-A0A7S0MIA6-F1
#
_entry.id   AF-A0A7S0MIA6-F1
#
_cell.length_a   1.000
_cell.length_b   1.000
_cell.length_c   1.000
_cell.angle_alpha   90.00
_cell.angle_beta   90.00
_cell.angle_gamma   90.00
#
_symmetry.space_group_name_H-M   'P 1'
#
loop_
_entity.id
_entity.type
_entity.pdbx_description
1 polymer ?
#
loop_
_entity_poly.entity_id
_entity_poly.type
_entity_poly.pdbx_seq_one_letter_code
_entity_poly.pdbx_strand_id
1 'polypeptide(L)'
;DRLGAVGAWEVGCRALAVQRCRYCVEEGRTLAQLAKAYGFDSNWLRLWLHNGPALADPDLLPRPPAGARAADDDVENALGATVLYVGPVYEVQAGDSLATIARRFRTTVAGVLLANPDVVDAGDVAPGAELCVIPCSQRS
;
A
#
# COMPACT_ATOMS: atom_id res chain seq x y z
N ASP A 1 26.20 36.77 25.72
CA ASP A 1 24.79 36.78 25.28
C ASP A 1 24.59 37.03 23.80
N ARG A 2 24.66 35.97 22.99
CA ARG A 2 24.05 35.92 21.65
C ARG A 2 23.60 34.49 21.36
N LEU A 3 22.56 34.04 22.05
CA LEU A 3 21.78 32.91 21.58
C LEU A 3 20.86 33.45 20.47
N GLY A 4 21.20 33.14 19.22
CA GLY A 4 20.39 33.47 18.06
C GLY A 4 19.01 32.83 18.20
N ALA A 5 17.98 33.62 17.92
CA ALA A 5 16.59 33.17 17.92
C ALA A 5 16.43 31.98 16.96
N VAL A 6 16.12 30.81 17.52
CA VAL A 6 15.61 29.68 16.75
C VAL A 6 14.23 30.09 16.21
N GLY A 7 14.12 30.21 14.89
CA GLY A 7 12.89 30.58 14.21
C GLY A 7 11.74 29.64 14.55
N ALA A 8 10.53 30.21 14.70
CA ALA A 8 9.33 29.45 14.97
C ALA A 8 9.01 28.51 13.80
N TRP A 9 8.80 27.23 14.07
CA TRP A 9 8.32 26.27 13.08
C TRP A 9 6.83 26.52 12.83
N GLU A 10 6.45 26.83 11.59
CA GLU A 10 5.04 26.92 11.21
C GLU A 10 4.44 25.51 11.11
N VAL A 11 3.45 25.24 11.97
CA VAL A 11 2.63 24.03 11.89
C VAL A 11 1.53 24.27 10.85
N GLY A 12 1.48 23.44 9.82
CA GLY A 12 0.44 23.50 8.80
C GLY A 12 0.18 22.16 8.15
N CYS A 13 -1.05 21.94 7.70
CA CYS A 13 -1.41 20.74 6.94
C CYS A 13 -0.73 20.74 5.57
N ARG A 14 -0.42 19.55 5.07
CA ARG A 14 0.09 19.32 3.72
C ARG A 14 -0.71 18.18 3.11
N ALA A 15 -1.12 18.34 1.86
CA ALA A 15 -1.68 17.24 1.09
C ALA A 15 -0.53 16.36 0.61
N LEU A 16 -0.62 15.06 0.83
CA LEU A 16 0.30 14.06 0.30
C LEU A 16 -0.47 13.17 -0.67
N ALA A 17 0.03 13.04 -1.89
CA ALA A 17 -0.45 12.03 -2.83
C ALA A 17 0.26 10.71 -2.52
N VAL A 18 -0.50 9.69 -2.13
CA VAL A 18 0.01 8.35 -1.86
C VAL A 18 -0.44 7.43 -2.99
N GLN A 19 0.48 6.63 -3.51
CA GLN A 19 0.16 5.63 -4.52
C GLN A 19 -0.72 4.53 -3.92
N ARG A 20 -1.90 4.27 -4.49
CA ARG A 20 -2.78 3.21 -4.02
C ARG A 20 -2.15 1.83 -4.22
N CYS A 21 -2.46 0.91 -3.31
CA CYS A 21 -1.96 -0.47 -3.32
C CYS A 21 -0.44 -0.66 -3.40
N ARG A 22 0.30 0.36 -2.95
CA ARG A 22 1.75 0.30 -2.83
C ARG A 22 2.16 0.36 -1.37
N TYR A 23 3.05 -0.53 -0.97
CA TYR A 23 3.57 -0.61 0.39
C TYR A 23 5.09 -0.40 0.40
N CYS A 24 5.56 0.61 1.12
CA CYS A 24 6.99 0.86 1.29
C CYS A 24 7.57 -0.11 2.33
N VAL A 25 8.57 -0.89 1.93
CA VAL A 25 9.22 -1.88 2.77
C VAL A 25 10.36 -1.26 3.57
N GLU A 26 10.42 -1.57 4.87
CA GLU A 26 11.59 -1.26 5.70
C GLU A 26 12.75 -2.22 5.44
N GLU A 27 13.98 -1.71 5.57
CA GLU A 27 15.19 -2.50 5.34
C GLU A 27 15.27 -3.74 6.24
N GLY A 28 15.74 -4.86 5.67
CA GLY A 28 15.94 -6.11 6.41
C GLY A 28 14.67 -6.89 6.75
N ARG A 29 13.49 -6.46 6.25
CA ARG A 29 12.24 -7.22 6.37
C ARG A 29 12.16 -8.33 5.33
N THR A 30 11.52 -9.43 5.67
CA THR A 30 11.12 -10.48 4.71
C THR A 30 9.64 -10.37 4.34
N LEU A 31 9.22 -10.95 3.21
CA LEU A 31 7.79 -11.03 2.84
C LEU A 31 6.95 -11.73 3.91
N ALA A 32 7.49 -12.76 4.55
CA ALA A 32 6.82 -13.48 5.62
C ALA A 32 6.57 -12.59 6.86
N GLN A 33 7.55 -11.76 7.24
CA GLN A 33 7.40 -10.80 8.33
C GLN A 33 6.40 -9.69 8.00
N LEU A 34 6.35 -9.23 6.74
CA LEU A 34 5.38 -8.23 6.30
C LEU A 34 3.97 -8.79 6.28
N ALA A 35 3.75 -9.96 5.68
CA ALA A 35 2.44 -10.62 5.66
C ALA A 35 1.87 -10.82 7.07
N LYS A 36 2.73 -11.18 8.05
CA LYS A 36 2.33 -11.33 9.45
C LYS A 36 2.02 -9.99 10.14
N ALA A 37 2.81 -8.95 9.87
CA ALA A 37 2.69 -7.67 10.56
C ALA A 37 1.53 -6.80 10.04
N TYR A 38 1.25 -6.87 8.74
CA TYR A 38 0.30 -5.96 8.10
C TYR A 38 -1.17 -6.35 8.24
N GLY A 39 -1.46 -7.55 8.78
CA GLY A 39 -2.84 -7.96 9.09
C GLY A 39 -3.76 -8.05 7.87
N PHE A 40 -3.23 -8.02 6.65
CA PHE A 40 -3.99 -8.31 5.45
C PHE A 40 -4.33 -9.80 5.44
N ASP A 41 -5.53 -10.17 4.96
CA ASP A 41 -5.88 -11.57 4.71
C ASP A 41 -5.07 -12.20 3.54
N SER A 42 -3.89 -11.67 3.24
CA SER A 42 -2.96 -12.11 2.19
C SER A 42 -1.78 -12.90 2.80
N ASN A 43 -1.13 -13.73 1.99
CA ASN A 43 0.03 -14.53 2.39
C ASN A 43 1.25 -14.22 1.54
N TRP A 44 2.44 -14.60 2.02
CA TRP A 44 3.72 -14.27 1.36
C TRP A 44 3.79 -14.74 -0.11
N LEU A 45 3.18 -15.88 -0.45
CA LEU A 45 3.17 -16.41 -1.82
C LEU A 45 2.32 -15.53 -2.76
N ARG A 46 1.17 -15.05 -2.28
CA ARG A 46 0.32 -14.11 -3.04
C ARG A 46 1.01 -12.77 -3.26
N LEU A 47 1.66 -12.25 -2.22
CA LEU A 47 2.47 -11.03 -2.34
C LEU A 47 3.59 -11.21 -3.36
N TRP A 48 4.31 -12.34 -3.32
CA TRP A 48 5.35 -12.64 -4.30
C TRP A 48 4.79 -12.70 -5.73
N LEU A 49 3.69 -13.42 -5.95
CA LEU A 49 3.04 -13.51 -7.27
C LEU A 49 2.58 -12.15 -7.82
N HIS A 50 2.20 -11.20 -6.95
CA HIS A 50 1.80 -9.85 -7.33
C HIS A 50 2.97 -8.94 -7.72
N ASN A 51 4.18 -9.26 -7.29
CA ASN A 51 5.37 -8.45 -7.53
C ASN A 51 6.34 -9.08 -8.54
N GLY A 52 6.13 -10.36 -8.88
CA GLY A 52 6.82 -11.04 -9.99
C GLY A 52 8.35 -11.00 -9.88
N PRO A 53 9.09 -10.91 -11.00
CA PRO A 53 10.54 -11.00 -11.03
C PRO A 53 11.25 -9.83 -10.32
N ALA A 54 10.54 -8.77 -9.96
CA ALA A 54 11.09 -7.69 -9.14
C ALA A 54 11.50 -8.18 -7.73
N LEU A 55 10.90 -9.28 -7.27
CA LEU A 55 11.33 -10.01 -6.07
C LEU A 55 11.99 -11.33 -6.48
N ALA A 56 13.26 -11.23 -6.88
CA ALA A 56 14.05 -12.38 -7.32
C ALA A 56 14.19 -13.48 -6.25
N ASP A 57 14.18 -13.08 -4.97
CA ASP A 57 14.22 -13.96 -3.81
C ASP A 57 13.09 -13.54 -2.84
N PRO A 58 12.14 -14.42 -2.49
CA PRO A 58 11.05 -14.08 -1.57
C PRO A 58 11.51 -13.89 -0.11
N ASP A 59 12.70 -14.39 0.25
CA ASP A 59 13.28 -14.26 1.58
C ASP A 59 14.17 -13.02 1.72
N LEU A 60 14.54 -12.40 0.60
CA LEU A 60 15.33 -11.16 0.57
C LEU A 60 14.54 -10.06 -0.16
N LEU A 61 14.15 -9.01 0.54
CA LEU A 61 13.64 -7.79 -0.10
C LEU A 61 14.86 -6.92 -0.45
N PRO A 62 15.35 -6.92 -1.71
CA PRO A 62 16.58 -6.25 -2.05
C PRO A 62 16.36 -4.73 -1.99
N ARG A 63 17.32 -4.01 -1.40
CA ARG A 63 17.40 -2.57 -1.61
C ARG A 63 17.64 -2.34 -3.11
N PRO A 64 16.83 -1.54 -3.81
CA PRO A 64 17.19 -1.15 -5.16
C PRO A 64 18.53 -0.38 -5.14
N PRO A 65 19.35 -0.51 -6.20
CA PRO A 65 20.67 0.11 -6.22
C PRO A 65 20.55 1.63 -6.01
N ALA A 66 21.47 2.19 -5.22
CA ALA A 66 21.49 3.62 -4.97
C ALA A 66 21.57 4.41 -6.28
N GLY A 67 20.54 5.21 -6.58
CA GLY A 67 20.48 6.03 -7.79
C GLY A 67 19.66 5.45 -8.95
N ALA A 68 18.95 4.34 -8.75
CA ALA A 68 17.82 3.99 -9.60
C ALA A 68 16.82 5.16 -9.60
N ARG A 69 16.48 5.65 -10.80
CA ARG A 69 15.49 6.72 -10.97
C ARG A 69 14.15 6.05 -11.20
N ALA A 70 13.16 6.55 -10.47
CA ALA A 70 11.74 6.30 -10.68
C ALA A 70 11.43 6.31 -12.19
N ALA A 71 11.21 5.12 -12.76
CA ALA A 71 10.67 4.98 -14.10
C ALA A 71 9.16 4.96 -13.92
N ASP A 72 8.40 5.64 -14.78
CA ASP A 72 6.98 5.97 -14.58
C ASP A 72 6.00 4.78 -14.30
N ASP A 73 6.49 3.56 -14.11
CA ASP A 73 5.81 2.28 -13.87
C ASP A 73 6.27 1.52 -12.56
N ASP A 74 6.85 2.23 -11.57
CA ASP A 74 7.73 1.78 -10.45
C ASP A 74 7.33 0.67 -9.43
N VAL A 75 8.38 -0.04 -8.99
CA VAL A 75 8.56 -0.89 -7.76
C VAL A 75 9.54 -0.21 -6.76
N GLU A 76 9.80 1.10 -6.86
CA GLU A 76 10.70 1.85 -5.96
C GLU A 76 10.09 3.17 -5.49
N ASN A 77 10.38 3.60 -4.25
CA ASN A 77 9.97 4.92 -3.76
C ASN A 77 11.11 5.95 -3.93
N ALA A 78 10.80 7.24 -3.72
CA ALA A 78 11.77 8.35 -3.82
C ALA A 78 13.01 8.23 -2.91
N LEU A 79 13.03 7.27 -1.96
CA LEU A 79 14.13 7.00 -1.05
C LEU A 79 14.96 5.76 -1.48
N GLY A 80 14.63 5.14 -2.61
CA GLY A 80 15.25 3.90 -3.07
C GLY A 80 14.94 2.73 -2.14
N ALA A 81 13.72 2.64 -1.62
CA ALA A 81 13.22 1.46 -0.91
C ALA A 81 12.29 0.65 -1.82
N THR A 82 12.29 -0.66 -1.64
CA THR A 82 11.39 -1.60 -2.32
C THR A 82 9.95 -1.23 -2.04
N VAL A 83 9.14 -1.14 -3.08
CA VAL A 83 7.70 -0.93 -2.96
C VAL A 83 6.97 -2.19 -3.40
N LEU A 84 6.12 -2.73 -2.53
CA LEU A 84 5.32 -3.90 -2.84
C LEU A 84 3.95 -3.51 -3.35
N TYR A 85 3.53 -4.15 -4.43
CA TYR A 85 2.15 -4.22 -4.87
C TYR A 85 1.38 -5.23 -4.01
N VAL A 86 0.35 -4.77 -3.29
CA VAL A 86 -0.38 -5.59 -2.31
C VAL A 86 -1.76 -6.05 -2.80
N GLY A 87 -2.24 -5.50 -3.92
CA GLY A 87 -3.54 -5.84 -4.52
C GLY A 87 -3.89 -4.92 -5.68
N PRO A 88 -4.96 -5.22 -6.44
CA PRO A 88 -5.48 -4.35 -7.47
C PRO A 88 -6.03 -3.02 -6.96
N VAL A 89 -5.82 -1.97 -7.75
CA VAL A 89 -6.64 -0.76 -7.69
C VAL A 89 -7.93 -1.04 -8.45
N TYR A 90 -9.06 -0.91 -7.78
CA TYR A 90 -10.39 -1.12 -8.33
C TYR A 90 -11.10 0.22 -8.47
N GLU A 91 -11.53 0.55 -9.69
CA GLU A 91 -12.41 1.69 -9.94
C GLU A 91 -13.86 1.29 -9.59
N VAL A 92 -14.45 2.00 -8.64
CA VAL A 92 -15.82 1.78 -8.15
C VAL A 92 -16.81 2.01 -9.29
N GLN A 93 -17.71 1.05 -9.50
CA GLN A 93 -18.72 1.13 -10.55
C GLN A 93 -20.08 1.60 -10.01
N ALA A 94 -20.95 2.05 -10.91
CA ALA A 94 -22.32 2.41 -10.52
C ALA A 94 -23.06 1.20 -9.91
N GLY A 95 -23.58 1.38 -8.70
CA GLY A 95 -24.26 0.33 -7.93
C GLY A 95 -23.34 -0.52 -7.04
N ASP A 96 -22.04 -0.26 -7.04
CA ASP A 96 -21.15 -0.86 -6.05
C ASP A 96 -21.39 -0.29 -4.64
N SER A 97 -21.10 -1.13 -3.65
CA SER A 97 -20.94 -0.77 -2.25
C SER A 97 -19.70 -1.47 -1.71
N LEU A 98 -19.16 -1.02 -0.58
CA LEU A 98 -18.05 -1.73 0.07
C LEU A 98 -18.37 -3.20 0.32
N ALA A 99 -19.63 -3.53 0.63
CA ALA A 99 -20.06 -4.91 0.85
C ALA A 99 -20.05 -5.76 -0.44
N THR A 100 -20.48 -5.20 -1.58
CA THR A 100 -20.46 -5.93 -2.87
C THR A 100 -19.02 -6.12 -3.36
N ILE A 101 -18.18 -5.09 -3.21
CA ILE A 101 -16.75 -5.14 -3.55
C ILE A 101 -16.03 -6.16 -2.67
N ALA A 102 -16.19 -6.07 -1.35
CA ALA A 102 -15.55 -7.01 -0.42
C ALA A 102 -15.90 -8.46 -0.75
N ARG A 103 -17.18 -8.74 -1.00
CA ARG A 103 -17.65 -10.07 -1.42
C ARG A 103 -17.01 -10.52 -2.75
N ARG A 104 -16.93 -9.63 -3.74
CA ARG A 104 -16.32 -9.92 -5.06
C ARG A 104 -14.85 -10.33 -4.93
N PHE A 105 -14.09 -9.63 -4.10
CA PHE A 105 -12.67 -9.90 -3.86
C PHE A 105 -12.39 -10.87 -2.72
N ARG A 106 -13.46 -11.46 -2.14
CA ARG A 106 -13.43 -12.38 -1.01
C ARG A 106 -12.72 -11.82 0.23
N THR A 107 -12.76 -10.51 0.43
CA THR A 107 -12.22 -9.82 1.62
C THR A 107 -13.38 -9.35 2.52
N THR A 108 -13.09 -8.59 3.58
CA THR A 108 -14.09 -7.98 4.46
C THR A 108 -14.19 -6.47 4.22
N VAL A 109 -15.31 -5.86 4.59
CA VAL A 109 -15.45 -4.38 4.55
C VAL A 109 -14.37 -3.72 5.40
N ALA A 110 -14.08 -4.28 6.58
CA ALA A 110 -12.98 -3.82 7.44
C ALA A 110 -11.61 -3.90 6.73
N GLY A 111 -11.35 -4.99 5.99
CA GLY A 111 -10.14 -5.14 5.19
C GLY A 111 -10.03 -4.11 4.06
N VAL A 112 -11.14 -3.78 3.39
CA VAL A 112 -11.16 -2.71 2.37
C VAL A 112 -10.88 -1.34 3.01
N LEU A 113 -11.54 -1.01 4.13
CA LEU A 113 -11.32 0.26 4.83
C LEU A 113 -9.89 0.38 5.37
N LEU A 114 -9.32 -0.70 5.92
CA LEU A 114 -7.94 -0.74 6.40
C LEU A 114 -6.94 -0.41 5.27
N ALA A 115 -7.22 -0.82 4.04
CA ALA A 115 -6.38 -0.54 2.88
C ALA A 115 -6.62 0.84 2.25
N ASN A 116 -7.67 1.56 2.67
CA ASN A 116 -8.08 2.86 2.14
C ASN A 116 -8.37 3.84 3.30
N PRO A 117 -7.34 4.28 4.03
CA PRO A 117 -7.51 5.14 5.21
C PRO A 117 -8.08 6.53 4.90
N ASP A 118 -8.12 6.93 3.63
CA ASP A 118 -8.76 8.14 3.13
C ASP A 118 -10.29 8.01 3.01
N VAL A 119 -10.83 6.80 3.05
CA VAL A 119 -12.28 6.53 3.05
C VAL A 119 -12.75 6.49 4.51
N VAL A 120 -13.39 7.57 4.95
CA VAL A 120 -13.75 7.77 6.37
C VAL A 120 -15.09 7.09 6.68
N ASP A 121 -16.07 7.18 5.78
CA ASP A 121 -17.36 6.50 5.91
C ASP A 121 -17.67 5.59 4.72
N ALA A 122 -18.40 4.49 4.97
CA ALA A 122 -18.78 3.53 3.93
C ALA A 122 -19.69 4.12 2.83
N GLY A 123 -20.32 5.26 3.10
CA GLY A 123 -21.12 6.03 2.14
C GLY A 123 -20.29 6.93 1.20
N ASP A 124 -18.99 7.10 1.46
CA ASP A 124 -18.13 8.02 0.71
C ASP A 124 -17.61 7.44 -0.62
N VAL A 125 -17.98 6.20 -0.91
CA VAL A 125 -17.48 5.46 -2.08
C VAL A 125 -18.39 5.70 -3.28
N ALA A 126 -18.07 6.74 -4.06
CA ALA A 126 -18.80 7.09 -5.28
C ALA A 126 -18.25 6.37 -6.53
N PRO A 127 -19.07 6.17 -7.58
CA PRO A 127 -18.57 5.67 -8.87
C PRO A 127 -17.42 6.52 -9.41
N GLY A 128 -16.40 5.85 -9.95
CA GLY A 128 -15.15 6.47 -10.40
C GLY A 128 -14.09 6.65 -9.29
N ALA A 129 -14.43 6.41 -8.03
CA ALA A 129 -13.42 6.38 -6.97
C ALA A 129 -12.51 5.16 -7.14
N GLU A 130 -11.22 5.33 -6.91
CA GLU A 130 -10.26 4.22 -6.90
C GLU A 130 -10.13 3.67 -5.48
N LEU A 131 -10.17 2.36 -5.31
CA LEU A 131 -9.93 1.69 -4.04
C LEU A 131 -8.79 0.70 -4.18
N CYS A 132 -7.90 0.68 -3.19
CA CYS A 132 -7.02 -0.46 -3.02
C CYS A 132 -7.80 -1.65 -2.47
N VAL A 133 -7.82 -2.78 -3.18
CA VAL A 133 -8.52 -3.97 -2.72
C VAL A 133 -7.55 -5.13 -2.60
N ILE A 134 -7.36 -5.63 -1.39
CA ILE A 134 -6.45 -6.75 -1.11
C ILE A 134 -7.28 -8.04 -1.12
N PRO A 135 -7.16 -8.89 -2.15
CA PRO A 135 -7.97 -10.08 -2.28
C PRO A 135 -7.52 -11.11 -1.26
N CYS A 136 -8.48 -11.75 -0.60
CA CYS A 136 -8.14 -12.74 0.41
C CYS A 136 -7.40 -13.94 -0.20
N SER A 137 -6.45 -14.45 0.57
CA SER A 137 -5.61 -15.59 0.25
C SER A 137 -5.98 -16.87 1.00
N GLN A 138 -7.03 -16.86 1.84
CA GLN A 138 -7.41 -17.90 2.84
C GLN A 138 -6.65 -19.22 2.62
N ARG A 139 -5.81 -19.58 3.60
CA ARG A 139 -5.52 -20.97 3.93
C ARG A 139 -6.63 -21.49 4.84
N SER A 140 -7.11 -22.69 4.58
CA SER A 140 -7.34 -23.66 5.67
C SER A 140 -5.99 -24.13 6.17
#